data_AF-A0A7S3KBF2-F1
#
_entry.id   AF-A0A7S3KBF2-F1
#
_cell.length_a   1.000
_cell.length_b   1.000
_cell.length_c   1.000
_cell.angle_alpha   90.00
_cell.angle_beta   90.00
_cell.angle_gamma   90.00
#
_symmetry.space_group_name_H-M   'P 1'
#
loop_
_entity.id
_entity.type
_entity.pdbx_description
1 polymer ?
#
loop_
_entity_poly.entity_id
_entity_poly.type
_entity_poly.pdbx_seq_one_letter_code
_entity_poly.pdbx_strand_id
1 'polypeptide(L)'
;TFTSLVSSGKSGSLFYYSMDGKFMLKTIARDEFYKLLSTLRKYHDHLCKYPESLLTRYYGLYKIKYKESGIKREQYIIIMNNMFRKFSPGVKYDLKGSIQGRKTSFK
;
A
#
# COMPACT_ATOMS: atom_id res chain seq x y z
N THR A 1 11.96 10.81 -8.28
CA THR A 1 12.66 9.90 -7.36
C THR A 1 11.74 9.56 -6.19
N PHE A 2 11.76 8.35 -5.64
CA PHE A 2 10.91 7.99 -4.49
C PHE A 2 11.73 7.97 -3.21
N THR A 3 11.19 8.46 -2.10
CA THR A 3 11.85 8.40 -0.77
C THR A 3 11.38 7.15 -0.03
N SER A 4 12.32 6.35 0.48
CA SER A 4 12.02 5.11 1.20
C SER A 4 11.63 5.38 2.66
N LEU A 5 10.58 4.71 3.11
CA LEU A 5 10.28 4.53 4.53
C LEU A 5 10.13 3.03 4.78
N VAL A 6 11.04 2.46 5.55
CA VAL A 6 10.90 1.09 6.02
C VAL A 6 9.70 1.05 6.95
N SER A 7 8.64 0.33 6.60
CA SER A 7 7.51 0.20 7.52
C SER A 7 7.86 -0.74 8.66
N SER A 8 7.42 -0.39 9.86
CA SER A 8 7.41 -1.26 11.03
C SER A 8 6.30 -2.32 10.98
N GLY A 9 5.72 -2.58 9.81
CA GLY A 9 4.62 -3.52 9.63
C GLY A 9 5.11 -4.96 9.70
N LYS A 10 4.33 -5.83 10.35
CA LYS A 10 4.62 -7.28 10.49
C LYS A 10 4.93 -8.00 9.18
N SER A 11 4.43 -7.50 8.05
CA SER A 11 4.55 -8.12 6.73
C SER A 11 5.90 -7.86 6.03
N GLY A 12 6.77 -6.98 6.57
CA GLY A 12 8.03 -6.62 5.91
C GLY A 12 7.84 -5.88 4.58
N SER A 13 6.63 -5.36 4.30
CA SER A 13 6.35 -4.59 3.09
C SER A 13 7.06 -3.23 3.13
N LEU A 14 7.67 -2.85 2.01
CA LEU A 14 8.34 -1.57 1.83
C LEU A 14 7.32 -0.54 1.34
N PHE A 15 7.46 0.67 1.88
CA PHE A 15 6.65 1.81 1.49
C PHE A 15 7.55 2.92 0.97
N TYR A 16 7.11 3.54 -0.11
CA TYR A 16 7.79 4.68 -0.67
C TYR A 16 6.78 5.77 -0.99
N TYR A 17 7.23 7.02 -0.97
CA TYR A 17 6.41 8.18 -1.30
C TYR A 17 6.99 8.89 -2.53
N SER A 18 6.11 9.37 -3.40
CA SER A 18 6.51 10.27 -4.48
C SER A 18 7.08 11.57 -3.88
N MET A 19 7.94 12.27 -4.62
CA MET A 19 8.55 13.52 -4.12
C MET A 19 7.52 14.57 -3.73
N ASP A 20 6.42 14.66 -4.47
CA ASP A 20 5.31 15.57 -4.19
C ASP A 20 4.33 15.04 -3.13
N GLY A 21 4.63 13.89 -2.53
CA GLY A 21 3.85 13.24 -1.48
C GLY A 21 2.45 12.80 -1.91
N LYS A 22 2.09 12.87 -3.19
CA LYS A 22 0.75 12.52 -3.68
C LYS A 22 0.50 11.03 -3.69
N PHE A 23 1.52 10.26 -4.03
CA PHE A 23 1.43 8.84 -4.25
C PHE A 23 2.27 8.09 -3.25
N MET A 24 1.73 6.96 -2.82
CA MET A 24 2.42 5.96 -2.03
C MET A 24 2.58 4.70 -2.88
N LEU A 25 3.79 4.18 -2.89
CA LEU A 25 4.13 2.90 -3.48
C LEU A 25 4.27 1.88 -2.35
N LYS A 26 3.65 0.72 -2.50
CA LYS A 26 3.76 -0.38 -1.54
C LYS A 26 4.18 -1.67 -2.25
N THR A 27 5.18 -2.36 -1.71
CA THR A 27 5.46 -3.74 -2.11
C THR A 27 4.45 -4.69 -1.47
N ILE A 28 3.92 -5.61 -2.27
CA ILE A 28 2.88 -6.55 -1.85
C ILE A 28 3.29 -7.98 -2.17
N ALA A 29 2.66 -8.94 -1.50
CA ALA A 29 2.85 -10.35 -1.82
C ALA A 29 2.20 -10.70 -3.17
N ARG A 30 2.69 -11.78 -3.81
CA ARG A 30 2.11 -12.32 -5.05
C ARG A 30 0.60 -12.60 -4.92
N ASP A 31 0.18 -13.14 -3.78
CA ASP A 31 -1.22 -13.50 -3.56
C ASP A 31 -2.10 -12.26 -3.39
N GLU A 32 -1.61 -11.22 -2.73
CA GLU A 32 -2.30 -9.91 -2.64
C GLU A 32 -2.47 -9.29 -4.04
N PHE A 33 -1.49 -9.44 -4.93
CA PHE A 33 -1.55 -8.94 -6.31
C PHE A 33 -2.69 -9.61 -7.07
N TYR A 34 -2.72 -10.95 -7.09
CA TYR A 34 -3.77 -11.68 -7.79
C TYR A 34 -5.14 -11.51 -7.12
N LYS A 35 -5.17 -11.33 -5.80
CA LYS A 35 -6.40 -11.04 -5.09
C LYS A 35 -6.99 -9.70 -5.55
N LEU A 36 -6.20 -8.63 -5.56
CA LEU A 36 -6.65 -7.33 -6.06
C LEU A 36 -7.06 -7.40 -7.54
N LEU A 37 -6.29 -8.12 -8.37
CA LEU A 37 -6.64 -8.31 -9.77
C LEU A 37 -8.00 -8.99 -9.94
N SER A 38 -8.28 -10.03 -9.14
CA SER A 38 -9.57 -10.75 -9.18
C SER A 38 -10.76 -9.91 -8.70
N THR A 39 -10.53 -8.90 -7.85
CA THR A 39 -11.59 -8.04 -7.30
C THR A 39 -11.67 -6.67 -8.00
N LEU A 40 -10.83 -6.42 -9.01
CA LEU A 40 -10.65 -5.10 -9.60
C LEU A 40 -11.95 -4.51 -10.17
N ARG A 41 -12.77 -5.36 -10.81
CA ARG A 41 -14.07 -4.91 -11.35
C ARG A 41 -15.03 -4.47 -10.24
N LYS A 42 -15.18 -5.27 -9.18
CA LYS A 42 -16.03 -4.94 -8.02
C LYS A 42 -15.55 -3.68 -7.32
N TYR A 43 -14.23 -3.52 -7.20
CA TYR A 43 -13.61 -2.32 -6.65
C TYR A 43 -13.95 -1.08 -7.48
N HIS A 44 -13.77 -1.15 -8.80
CA HIS A 44 -14.12 -0.05 -9.72
C HIS A 44 -15.60 0.33 -9.60
N ASP A 45 -16.50 -0.65 -9.70
CA ASP A 45 -17.94 -0.41 -9.68
C ASP A 45 -18.38 0.21 -8.33
N HIS A 46 -17.75 -0.20 -7.22
CA HIS A 46 -17.97 0.41 -5.91
C HIS A 46 -17.52 1.88 -5.88
N LEU A 47 -16.33 2.22 -6.41
CA LEU A 47 -15.86 3.60 -6.40
C LEU A 47 -16.68 4.52 -7.32
N CYS A 48 -17.20 4.01 -8.43
CA CYS A 48 -18.11 4.76 -9.30
C CYS A 48 -19.45 5.01 -8.60
N LYS A 49 -19.97 4.02 -7.88
CA LYS A 49 -21.25 4.14 -7.15
C LYS A 49 -21.13 5.01 -5.90
N TYR A 50 -19.98 4.99 -5.23
CA TYR A 50 -19.76 5.69 -3.95
C TYR A 50 -18.53 6.61 -4.06
N PRO A 51 -18.71 7.85 -4.56
CA PRO A 51 -17.61 8.82 -4.71
C PRO A 51 -16.85 9.09 -3.42
N GLU A 52 -17.57 9.16 -2.28
CA GLU A 52 -17.03 9.42 -0.94
C GLU A 52 -16.49 8.16 -0.23
N SER A 53 -16.27 7.06 -0.96
CA SER A 53 -15.71 5.84 -0.37
C SER A 53 -14.35 6.10 0.28
N LEU A 54 -14.19 5.59 1.51
CA LEU A 54 -12.93 5.63 2.28
C LEU A 54 -11.92 4.58 1.82
N LEU A 55 -12.27 3.73 0.85
CA LEU A 55 -11.33 2.79 0.26
C LEU A 55 -10.16 3.53 -0.39
N THR A 56 -8.97 2.96 -0.23
CA THR A 56 -7.76 3.48 -0.88
C THR A 56 -7.95 3.50 -2.40
N ARG A 57 -7.42 4.55 -3.02
CA ARG A 57 -7.46 4.77 -4.47
C ARG A 57 -6.20 4.17 -5.07
N TYR A 58 -6.37 3.09 -5.82
CA TYR A 58 -5.32 2.42 -6.56
C TYR A 58 -5.15 3.11 -7.91
N TYR A 59 -3.92 3.50 -8.22
CA TYR A 59 -3.55 4.15 -9.49
C TYR A 59 -2.71 3.25 -10.39
N GLY A 60 -2.22 2.13 -9.86
CA GLY A 60 -1.49 1.15 -10.65
C GLY A 60 -1.17 -0.11 -9.87
N LEU A 61 -1.15 -1.22 -10.59
CA LEU A 61 -0.81 -2.54 -10.09
C LEU A 61 0.24 -3.14 -11.03
N TYR A 62 1.47 -3.27 -10.56
CA TYR A 62 2.62 -3.59 -11.40
C TYR A 62 3.32 -4.87 -10.93
N LYS A 63 3.75 -5.65 -11.92
CA LYS A 63 4.67 -6.79 -11.75
C LYS A 63 5.97 -6.45 -12.46
N ILE A 64 7.05 -6.29 -11.69
CA ILE A 64 8.39 -6.02 -12.21
C ILE A 64 9.15 -7.34 -12.22
N LYS A 65 9.71 -7.71 -13.38
CA LYS A 65 10.59 -8.87 -13.53
C LYS A 65 12.00 -8.36 -13.80
N TYR A 66 12.99 -8.85 -13.07
CA TYR A 66 14.39 -8.44 -13.23
C TYR A 66 15.34 -9.62 -12.95
N LYS A 67 16.62 -9.45 -13.25
CA LYS A 67 17.67 -10.40 -12.89
C LYS A 67 18.60 -9.75 -11.87
N GLU A 68 18.93 -10.50 -10.82
CA GLU A 68 19.88 -10.10 -9.78
C GLU A 68 20.87 -11.24 -9.60
N SER A 69 22.17 -10.98 -9.84
CA SER A 69 23.22 -12.00 -9.83
C SER A 69 22.88 -13.25 -10.68
N GLY A 70 22.28 -13.04 -11.86
CA GLY A 70 21.84 -14.11 -12.76
C GLY A 70 20.51 -14.78 -12.39
N ILE A 71 19.97 -14.54 -11.20
CA ILE A 71 18.72 -15.14 -10.71
C ILE A 71 17.54 -14.27 -11.13
N LYS A 72 16.51 -14.87 -11.72
CA LYS A 72 15.24 -14.18 -12.04
C LYS A 72 14.49 -13.85 -10.74
N ARG A 73 14.13 -12.59 -10.57
CA ARG A 73 13.33 -12.07 -9.45
C ARG A 73 12.07 -11.40 -9.96
N GLU A 74 11.06 -11.37 -9.11
CA GLU A 74 9.80 -10.68 -9.37
C GLU A 74 9.42 -9.83 -8.16
N GLN A 75 9.01 -8.59 -8.41
CA GLN A 75 8.48 -7.69 -7.40
C GLN A 75 7.07 -7.24 -7.79
N TYR A 76 6.16 -7.30 -6.84
CA TYR A 76 4.77 -6.88 -7.01
C TYR A 76 4.55 -5.57 -6.25
N ILE A 77 3.93 -4.60 -6.91
CA ILE A 77 3.83 -3.22 -6.43
C ILE A 77 2.44 -2.66 -6.69
N ILE A 78 1.92 -1.93 -5.70
CA ILE A 78 0.73 -1.07 -5.85
C ILE A 78 1.16 0.40 -5.76
N ILE A 79 0.60 1.23 -6.64
CA ILE A 79 0.59 2.69 -6.50
C ILE A 79 -0.77 3.12 -5.99
N MET A 80 -0.81 3.90 -4.91
CA MET A 80 -2.04 4.35 -4.26
C MET A 80 -1.96 5.78 -3.73
N ASN A 81 -3.09 6.38 -3.33
CA ASN A 81 -3.09 7.71 -2.72
C ASN A 81 -2.39 7.73 -1.36
N ASN A 82 -1.68 8.82 -1.08
CA ASN A 82 -1.21 9.12 0.26
C ASN A 82 -2.31 9.82 1.07
N MET A 83 -2.86 9.14 2.08
CA MET A 83 -3.91 9.70 2.94
C MET A 83 -3.44 10.92 3.76
N PHE A 84 -2.14 10.99 4.08
CA PHE A 84 -1.54 12.07 4.88
C PHE A 84 -0.92 13.17 4.01
N ARG A 85 -1.25 13.24 2.71
CA ARG A 85 -0.66 14.24 1.81
C ARG A 85 -0.88 15.67 2.30
N LYS A 86 -2.08 15.99 2.80
CA LYS A 86 -2.50 17.36 3.12
C LYS A 86 -2.24 17.77 4.57
N PHE A 87 -1.85 16.84 5.44
CA PHE A 87 -1.63 17.12 6.86
C PHE A 87 -0.64 16.15 7.48
N SER A 88 0.18 16.63 8.42
CA SER A 88 1.07 15.80 9.23
C SER A 88 0.48 15.65 10.63
N PRO A 89 -0.14 14.52 10.97
CA PRO A 89 -0.71 14.34 12.30
C PRO A 89 0.39 14.16 13.35
N GLY A 90 0.20 14.80 14.51
CA GLY A 90 1.05 14.59 15.68
C GLY A 90 0.95 13.17 16.25
N VAL A 91 -0.19 12.49 16.05
CA VAL A 91 -0.43 11.12 16.50
C VAL A 91 -1.14 10.30 15.41
N LYS A 92 -0.75 9.03 15.24
CA LYS A 92 -1.32 8.11 14.24
C LYS A 92 -1.83 6.85 14.94
N TYR A 93 -2.98 6.34 14.50
CA TYR A 93 -3.58 5.11 15.00
C TYR A 93 -3.88 4.14 13.84
N ASP A 94 -3.68 2.83 14.07
CA ASP A 94 -4.12 1.74 13.18
C ASP A 94 -5.22 0.95 13.89
N LEU A 95 -6.47 1.38 13.68
CA LEU A 95 -7.65 0.78 14.30
C LEU A 95 -8.17 -0.37 13.43
N LYS A 96 -8.36 -1.55 14.02
CA LYS A 96 -8.95 -2.70 13.29
C LYS A 96 -9.97 -3.50 14.12
N GLY A 97 -10.56 -2.89 15.15
CA GLY A 97 -11.74 -3.41 15.88
C GLY A 97 -11.55 -4.62 16.82
N SER A 98 -10.51 -5.45 16.67
CA SER A 98 -10.24 -6.55 17.61
C SER A 98 -9.40 -6.11 18.82
N ILE A 99 -9.38 -6.90 19.90
CA ILE A 99 -8.63 -6.58 21.13
C ILE A 99 -7.25 -7.28 21.14
N GLN A 100 -7.16 -8.49 20.57
CA GLN A 100 -5.92 -9.27 20.53
C GLN A 100 -4.83 -8.59 19.69
N GLY A 101 -3.63 -8.47 20.25
CA GLY A 101 -2.44 -7.94 19.54
C GLY A 101 -2.49 -6.45 19.19
N ARG A 102 -3.29 -5.65 19.92
CA ARG A 102 -3.47 -4.20 19.70
C ARG A 102 -2.65 -3.31 20.61
N LYS A 103 -1.39 -3.68 20.81
CA LYS A 103 -0.42 -2.87 21.56
C LYS A 103 0.73 -2.55 20.61
N THR A 104 1.26 -1.34 20.70
CA THR A 104 2.53 -1.00 20.05
C THR A 104 3.66 -1.32 21.03
N SER A 105 4.85 -1.61 20.54
CA SER A 105 6.04 -1.42 21.37
C SER A 105 6.08 0.07 21.78
N PHE A 106 6.45 0.34 23.03
CA PHE A 106 6.86 1.70 23.39
C PHE A 106 8.03 2.07 22.47
N LYS A 107 7.95 3.25 21.86
CA LYS A 107 9.01 3.82 21.03
C LYS A 107 9.90 4.70 21.88
#